data_AF-E3NA44-F1
#
_entry.id   AF-E3NA44-F1
#
_cell.length_a   1.000
_cell.length_b   1.000
_cell.length_c   1.000
_cell.angle_alpha   90.00
_cell.angle_beta   90.00
_cell.angle_gamma   90.00
#
_symmetry.space_group_name_H-M   'P 1'
#
loop_
_entity.id
_entity.type
_entity.pdbx_description
1 polymer ?
#
loop_
_entity_poly.entity_id
_entity_poly.type
_entity_poly.pdbx_seq_one_letter_code
_entity_poly.pdbx_strand_id
1 'polypeptide(L)'
;MLAVSKRKVSIVFNSFFRRTWDTEERRIYPALPNNFISIRIQVLQAGFQVISSLETHTYTQVHFQCSINNSWFKFFEHRLSLSSIEAITIRGSHLVRVHLDTEDYTEGEEMAEDEEYTEGEEMTANEDFTEE
;
A
#
# COMPACT_ATOMS: atom_id res chain seq x y z
N MET A 1 0.58 -5.26 -14.48
CA MET A 1 -0.60 -5.88 -15.15
C MET A 1 -1.55 -6.37 -14.07
N LEU A 2 -2.84 -6.02 -14.21
CA LEU A 2 -3.94 -6.57 -13.41
C LEU A 2 -4.91 -7.24 -14.36
N ALA A 3 -5.28 -8.49 -14.10
CA ALA A 3 -6.26 -9.23 -14.88
C ALA A 3 -7.35 -9.83 -13.99
N VAL A 4 -8.62 -9.67 -14.38
CA VAL A 4 -9.78 -10.23 -13.67
C VAL A 4 -10.50 -11.23 -14.55
N SER A 5 -10.86 -12.38 -13.97
CA SER A 5 -11.68 -13.40 -14.62
C SER A 5 -12.89 -13.74 -13.78
N LYS A 6 -14.09 -13.37 -14.28
CA LYS A 6 -15.37 -13.75 -13.66
C LYS A 6 -15.59 -15.26 -13.68
N ARG A 7 -15.21 -15.93 -14.78
CA ARG A 7 -15.35 -17.40 -14.90
C ARG A 7 -14.51 -18.17 -13.88
N LYS A 8 -13.28 -17.72 -13.63
CA LYS A 8 -12.36 -18.37 -12.67
C LYS A 8 -12.46 -17.80 -11.26
N VAL A 9 -13.27 -16.76 -11.06
CA VAL A 9 -13.36 -15.98 -9.81
C VAL A 9 -11.96 -15.62 -9.30
N SER A 10 -11.11 -15.10 -10.21
CA SER A 10 -9.70 -14.85 -9.90
C SER A 10 -9.26 -13.48 -10.38
N ILE A 11 -8.41 -12.85 -9.58
CA ILE A 11 -7.64 -11.66 -9.94
C ILE A 11 -6.15 -12.02 -9.92
N VAL A 12 -5.40 -11.53 -10.91
CA VAL A 12 -3.97 -11.78 -11.09
C VAL A 12 -3.25 -10.45 -11.19
N PHE A 13 -2.16 -10.33 -10.44
CA PHE A 13 -1.21 -9.23 -10.51
C PHE A 13 0.12 -9.78 -11.01
N ASN A 14 0.73 -9.09 -11.97
CA ASN A 14 2.04 -9.44 -12.47
C ASN A 14 2.74 -8.23 -13.08
N SER A 15 4.06 -8.27 -13.18
CA SER A 15 4.89 -7.32 -13.90
C SER A 15 5.46 -7.97 -15.16
N PHE A 16 5.52 -7.19 -16.25
CA PHE A 16 6.18 -7.62 -17.48
C PHE A 16 7.31 -6.64 -17.77
N PHE A 17 8.54 -7.11 -17.73
CA PHE A 17 9.73 -6.29 -17.96
C PHE A 17 10.80 -7.13 -18.65
N ARG A 18 11.68 -6.49 -19.44
CA ARG A 18 12.74 -7.18 -20.19
C ARG A 18 12.24 -8.39 -21.00
N ARG A 19 11.02 -8.27 -21.55
CA ARG A 19 10.33 -9.30 -22.36
C ARG A 19 9.96 -10.59 -21.61
N THR A 20 9.93 -10.55 -20.28
CA THR A 20 9.60 -11.72 -19.45
C THR A 20 8.53 -11.38 -18.43
N TRP A 21 7.64 -12.35 -18.17
CA TRP A 21 6.67 -12.28 -17.07
C TRP A 21 7.36 -12.60 -15.75
N ASP A 22 7.02 -11.84 -14.72
CA ASP A 22 7.44 -12.14 -13.36
C ASP A 22 6.56 -13.23 -12.71
N THR A 23 6.83 -13.52 -11.43
CA THR A 23 6.00 -14.38 -10.59
C THR A 23 4.59 -13.81 -10.46
N GLU A 24 3.59 -14.60 -10.87
CA GLU A 24 2.19 -14.24 -10.72
C GLU A 24 1.76 -14.21 -9.25
N GLU A 25 1.09 -13.13 -8.87
CA GLU A 25 0.35 -13.06 -7.61
C GLU A 25 -1.14 -13.24 -7.88
N ARG A 26 -1.65 -14.44 -7.61
CA ARG A 26 -3.05 -14.81 -7.85
C ARG A 26 -3.86 -14.81 -6.55
N ARG A 27 -5.05 -14.24 -6.60
CA ARG A 27 -6.03 -14.26 -5.50
C ARG A 27 -7.43 -14.58 -6.01
N ILE A 28 -8.25 -15.12 -5.12
CA ILE A 28 -9.70 -15.21 -5.28
C ILE A 28 -10.27 -13.92 -4.69
N TYR A 29 -11.10 -13.21 -5.46
CA TYR A 29 -11.79 -12.02 -4.98
C TYR A 29 -13.18 -12.41 -4.42
N PRO A 30 -13.76 -11.64 -3.49
CA PRO A 30 -14.99 -12.02 -2.80
C PRO A 30 -16.16 -12.22 -3.76
N ALA A 31 -17.12 -13.06 -3.35
CA ALA A 31 -18.40 -13.19 -4.03
C ALA A 31 -19.12 -11.84 -4.02
N LEU A 32 -19.51 -11.36 -5.20
CA LEU A 32 -20.10 -10.05 -5.35
C LEU A 32 -21.63 -10.17 -5.37
N PRO A 33 -22.36 -9.44 -4.51
CA PRO A 33 -23.82 -9.45 -4.53
C PRO A 33 -24.39 -8.82 -5.82
N ASN A 34 -23.61 -7.97 -6.50
CA ASN A 34 -23.96 -7.32 -7.75
C ASN A 34 -23.19 -7.88 -8.95
N ASN A 35 -23.74 -7.73 -10.15
CA ASN A 35 -23.08 -8.15 -11.40
C ASN A 35 -21.90 -7.26 -11.83
N PHE A 36 -21.66 -6.14 -11.17
CA PHE A 36 -20.59 -5.19 -11.48
C PHE A 36 -19.42 -5.33 -10.50
N ILE A 37 -18.22 -5.23 -11.07
CA ILE A 37 -16.97 -5.16 -10.31
C ILE A 37 -16.47 -3.73 -10.41
N SER A 38 -16.41 -3.02 -9.29
CA SER A 38 -15.68 -1.77 -9.17
C SER A 38 -14.26 -2.10 -8.72
N ILE A 39 -13.27 -1.72 -9.52
CA ILE A 39 -11.85 -1.88 -9.20
C ILE A 39 -11.28 -0.48 -9.04
N ARG A 40 -10.71 -0.20 -7.87
CA ARG A 40 -9.95 1.02 -7.61
C ARG A 40 -8.49 0.64 -7.48
N ILE A 41 -7.61 1.39 -8.13
CA ILE A 41 -6.15 1.27 -8.00
C ILE A 41 -5.64 2.62 -7.53
N GLN A 42 -4.99 2.65 -6.37
CA GLN A 42 -4.33 3.82 -5.83
C GLN A 42 -2.83 3.56 -5.80
N VAL A 43 -2.05 4.59 -6.11
CA VAL A 43 -0.59 4.57 -5.96
C VAL A 43 -0.28 5.11 -4.57
N LEU A 44 0.47 4.35 -3.79
CA LEU A 44 0.94 4.75 -2.47
C LEU A 44 2.46 4.78 -2.51
N GLN A 45 3.05 5.84 -1.96
CA GLN A 45 4.50 6.02 -1.91
C GLN A 45 4.92 6.24 -0.46
N ALA A 46 5.67 5.28 0.09
CA ALA A 46 6.23 5.40 1.43
C ALA A 46 7.73 5.71 1.33
N GLY A 47 8.16 6.82 1.93
CA GLY A 47 9.57 7.10 2.17
C GLY A 47 10.01 6.47 3.49
N PHE A 48 11.15 5.80 3.52
CA PHE A 48 11.76 5.36 4.78
C PHE A 48 13.25 5.70 4.80
N GLN A 49 13.73 6.12 5.97
CA GLN A 49 15.14 6.41 6.21
C GLN A 49 15.78 5.26 6.97
N VAL A 50 16.92 4.78 6.48
CA VAL A 50 17.79 3.85 7.18
C VAL A 50 19.00 4.64 7.67
N ILE A 51 19.05 4.86 8.98
CA ILE A 51 20.13 5.60 9.64
C ILE A 51 21.19 4.59 10.10
N SER A 52 22.41 4.73 9.59
CA SER A 52 23.58 4.02 10.11
C SER A 52 24.49 4.98 10.87
N SER A 53 25.52 4.46 11.56
CA SER A 53 26.49 5.30 12.28
C SER A 53 27.34 6.20 11.37
N LEU A 54 27.37 5.94 10.06
CA LEU A 54 28.19 6.65 9.08
C LEU A 54 27.34 7.49 8.12
N GLU A 55 26.16 7.01 7.73
CA GLU A 55 25.32 7.64 6.72
C GLU A 55 23.82 7.34 6.91
N THR A 56 22.97 8.28 6.49
CA THR A 56 21.53 8.10 6.36
C THR A 56 21.16 7.85 4.90
N HIS A 57 20.53 6.70 4.63
CA HIS A 57 20.02 6.35 3.31
C HIS A 57 18.50 6.54 3.28
N THR A 58 17.99 7.22 2.26
CA THR A 58 16.54 7.33 2.04
C THR A 58 16.12 6.36 0.94
N TYR A 59 15.07 5.60 1.21
CA TYR A 59 14.45 4.68 0.28
C TYR A 59 13.00 5.08 0.05
N THR A 60 12.51 4.79 -1.15
CA THR A 60 11.12 5.01 -1.50
C THR A 60 10.54 3.68 -1.97
N GLN A 61 9.50 3.21 -1.28
CA GLN A 61 8.75 2.05 -1.69
C GLN A 61 7.41 2.49 -2.28
N VAL A 62 7.11 1.99 -3.47
CA VAL A 62 5.85 2.26 -4.14
C VAL A 62 4.99 1.00 -4.15
N HIS A 63 3.75 1.15 -3.73
CA HIS A 63 2.74 0.11 -3.75
C HIS A 63 1.53 0.54 -4.55
N PHE A 64 0.97 -0.38 -5.34
CA PHE A 64 -0.38 -0.23 -5.86
C PHE A 64 -1.36 -0.87 -4.87
N GLN A 65 -2.19 -0.05 -4.24
CA GLN A 65 -3.33 -0.54 -3.49
C GLN A 65 -4.49 -0.79 -4.45
N CYS A 66 -4.84 -2.05 -4.66
CA CYS A 66 -6.03 -2.44 -5.40
C CYS A 66 -7.17 -2.73 -4.41
N SER A 67 -8.35 -2.20 -4.68
CA SER A 67 -9.58 -2.60 -3.98
C SER A 67 -10.68 -3.05 -4.93
N ILE A 68 -11.51 -3.98 -4.46
CA ILE A 68 -12.70 -4.45 -5.16
C ILE A 68 -13.92 -4.09 -4.31
N ASN A 69 -14.85 -3.33 -4.90
CA ASN A 69 -16.09 -2.87 -4.27
C ASN A 69 -15.89 -2.28 -2.86
N ASN A 70 -14.75 -1.62 -2.63
CA ASN A 70 -14.36 -0.99 -1.36
C ASN A 70 -14.24 -1.94 -0.15
N SER A 71 -14.27 -3.26 -0.33
CA SER A 71 -14.27 -4.21 0.80
C SER A 71 -13.09 -5.18 0.79
N TRP A 72 -12.56 -5.50 -0.38
CA TRP A 72 -11.39 -6.36 -0.52
C TRP A 72 -10.20 -5.54 -0.99
N PHE A 73 -9.04 -5.76 -0.36
CA PHE A 73 -7.83 -5.00 -0.62
C PHE A 73 -6.65 -5.92 -0.91
N LYS A 74 -5.77 -5.47 -1.81
CA LYS A 74 -4.48 -6.10 -2.09
C LYS A 74 -3.46 -5.05 -2.48
N PHE A 75 -2.35 -5.01 -1.76
CA PHE A 75 -1.17 -4.24 -2.13
C PHE A 75 -0.33 -5.03 -3.13
N PHE A 76 0.14 -4.39 -4.19
CA PHE A 76 1.05 -4.97 -5.16
C PHE A 76 2.30 -4.09 -5.26
N GLU A 77 3.44 -4.68 -4.91
CA GLU A 77 4.74 -4.01 -4.99
C GLU A 77 5.15 -3.86 -6.45
N HIS A 78 5.33 -2.61 -6.88
CA HIS A 78 5.83 -2.37 -8.21
C HIS A 78 7.34 -2.50 -8.23
N ARG A 79 7.85 -3.35 -9.12
CA ARG A 79 9.28 -3.67 -9.21
C ARG A 79 10.06 -2.71 -10.12
N LEU A 80 9.37 -1.78 -10.77
CA LEU A 80 9.97 -0.74 -11.60
C LEU A 80 9.66 0.63 -10.99
N SER A 81 10.43 1.65 -11.37
CA SER A 81 10.13 3.03 -10.98
C SER A 81 8.78 3.47 -11.53
N LEU A 82 7.99 4.21 -10.74
CA LEU A 82 6.76 4.85 -11.23
C LEU A 82 7.03 5.76 -12.43
N SER A 83 8.19 6.42 -12.46
CA SER A 83 8.59 7.29 -13.59
C SER A 83 8.71 6.54 -14.92
N SER A 84 8.71 5.20 -14.91
CA SER A 84 8.73 4.38 -16.13
C SER A 84 7.33 4.07 -16.68
N ILE A 85 6.25 4.45 -15.98
CA ILE A 85 4.87 4.19 -16.39
C ILE A 85 4.34 5.38 -17.18
N GLU A 86 4.16 5.20 -18.48
CA GLU A 86 3.73 6.29 -19.39
C GLU A 86 2.26 6.18 -19.81
N ALA A 87 1.66 5.00 -19.68
CA ALA A 87 0.33 4.75 -20.22
C ALA A 87 -0.44 3.72 -19.39
N ILE A 88 -1.77 3.91 -19.34
CA ILE A 88 -2.72 2.93 -18.83
C ILE A 88 -3.42 2.29 -20.04
N THR A 89 -3.31 0.97 -20.16
CA THR A 89 -4.02 0.20 -21.18
C THR A 89 -5.07 -0.68 -20.53
N ILE A 90 -6.33 -0.50 -20.95
CA ILE A 90 -7.46 -1.31 -20.48
C ILE A 90 -8.00 -2.11 -21.66
N ARG A 91 -8.10 -3.43 -21.50
CA ARG A 91 -8.59 -4.35 -22.53
C ARG A 91 -9.71 -5.23 -21.99
N GLY A 92 -10.62 -5.60 -22.86
CA GLY A 92 -11.80 -6.41 -22.55
C GLY A 92 -13.07 -5.80 -23.12
N SER A 93 -14.19 -6.52 -23.02
CA SER A 93 -15.46 -6.13 -23.61
C SER A 93 -16.53 -5.68 -22.61
N HIS A 94 -16.23 -5.68 -21.30
CA HIS A 94 -17.20 -5.45 -20.23
C HIS A 94 -16.80 -4.26 -19.36
N LEU A 95 -16.53 -3.12 -20.00
CA LEU A 95 -16.17 -1.86 -19.34
C LEU A 95 -17.39 -0.94 -19.31
N VAL A 96 -17.75 -0.48 -18.11
CA VAL A 96 -18.90 0.42 -17.91
C VAL A 96 -18.44 1.87 -17.78
N ARG A 97 -17.39 2.11 -16.98
CA ARG A 97 -16.84 3.44 -16.71
C ARG A 97 -15.37 3.32 -16.34
N VAL A 98 -14.58 4.30 -16.75
CA VAL A 98 -13.20 4.52 -16.30
C VAL A 98 -13.13 5.94 -15.78
N HIS A 99 -12.52 6.12 -14.62
CA HIS A 99 -12.23 7.42 -14.03
C HIS A 99 -10.75 7.43 -13.66
N LEU A 100 -10.05 8.47 -14.12
CA LEU A 100 -8.65 8.73 -13.79
C LEU A 100 -8.64 10.00 -12.98
N ASP A 101 -8.14 9.88 -11.75
CA ASP A 101 -7.93 10.99 -10.86
C ASP A 101 -6.44 11.33 -10.90
N THR A 102 -6.12 12.58 -11.22
CA THR A 102 -4.76 13.11 -11.32
C THR A 102 -4.55 14.26 -10.34
N GLU A 103 -5.53 14.56 -9.49
CA GLU A 103 -5.29 15.50 -8.41
C GLU A 103 -4.21 14.90 -7.51
N ASP A 104 -3.11 15.65 -7.35
CA ASP A 104 -1.97 15.27 -6.54
C ASP A 104 -2.50 14.93 -5.15
N TYR A 105 -2.49 13.65 -4.79
CA TYR A 105 -2.79 13.22 -3.44
C TYR A 105 -1.63 13.74 -2.57
N THR A 106 -1.76 14.96 -2.06
CA THR A 106 -0.86 15.54 -1.06
C THR A 106 -1.11 14.79 0.25
N GLU A 107 -0.42 13.68 0.45
CA GLU A 107 -0.25 13.10 1.77
C GLU A 107 0.68 14.05 2.55
N GLY A 108 0.08 15.04 3.21
CA GLY A 108 0.82 16.13 3.82
C GLY A 108 -0.05 17.23 4.42
N GLU A 109 -1.03 16.86 5.25
CA GLU A 109 -1.47 17.75 6.33
C GLU A 109 -1.35 16.98 7.66
N GLU A 110 -0.30 17.34 8.38
CA GLU A 110 -0.16 17.40 9.84
C GLU A 110 -0.82 16.27 10.66
N MET A 111 -0.05 15.23 10.98
CA MET A 111 -0.10 14.75 12.35
C MET A 111 0.65 15.79 13.18
N ALA A 112 -0.08 16.81 13.63
CA ALA A 112 0.43 17.77 14.60
C ALA A 112 1.03 16.99 15.78
N GLU A 113 2.27 17.33 16.10
CA GLU A 113 2.88 17.01 17.38
C GLU A 113 1.96 17.53 18.49
N ASP A 114 1.53 16.65 19.39
CA ASP A 114 1.15 16.97 20.77
C ASP A 114 0.91 15.65 21.49
N GLU A 115 1.90 15.18 22.25
CA GLU A 115 1.76 14.97 23.70
C GLU A 115 3.18 15.04 24.31
N GLU A 116 3.49 16.27 24.71
CA GLU A 116 4.58 16.67 25.58
C GLU A 116 4.51 15.87 26.90
N TYR A 117 5.30 14.80 27.03
CA TYR A 117 5.58 14.17 28.32
C TYR A 117 6.76 14.88 29.01
N THR A 118 6.50 16.06 29.55
CA THR A 118 7.21 16.63 30.70
C THR A 118 6.42 16.29 31.96
N GLU A 119 6.93 15.99 33.14
CA GLU A 119 8.26 15.87 33.73
C GLU A 119 8.01 15.25 35.12
N GLY A 120 8.90 14.40 35.62
CA GLY A 120 9.21 14.28 37.05
C GLY A 120 8.13 13.76 38.02
N GLU A 121 8.36 12.56 38.56
CA GLU A 121 8.40 12.38 40.01
C GLU A 121 9.38 11.24 40.34
N GLU A 122 10.60 11.62 40.71
CA GLU A 122 11.50 10.78 41.52
C GLU A 122 10.78 10.46 42.84
N MET A 123 10.52 9.18 43.09
CA MET A 123 10.22 8.70 44.44
C MET A 123 11.35 7.80 44.89
N THR A 124 12.46 8.41 45.31
CA THR A 124 13.41 7.79 46.23
C THR A 124 12.90 7.95 47.67
N ALA A 125 12.53 6.84 48.32
CA ALA A 125 12.57 6.66 49.77
C ALA A 125 12.54 5.14 50.04
N ASN A 126 13.71 4.52 50.20
CA ASN A 126 14.35 4.15 51.46
C ASN A 126 13.65 3.04 52.28
N GLU A 127 14.35 1.90 52.33
CA GLU A 127 14.73 1.09 53.51
C GLU A 127 13.64 0.62 54.51
N ASP A 128 13.40 -0.71 54.55
CA ASP A 128 13.45 -1.57 55.76
C ASP A 128 13.25 -3.05 55.32
N PHE A 129 14.23 -3.96 55.40
CA PHE A 129 14.64 -4.83 56.53
C PHE A 129 13.55 -5.79 57.10
N THR A 130 13.88 -7.09 57.02
CA THR A 130 13.48 -8.29 57.81
C THR A 130 12.14 -9.04 57.63
N GLU A 131 12.34 -10.34 57.31
CA GLU A 131 11.78 -11.60 57.87
C GLU A 131 10.27 -11.92 57.82
N GLU A 132 9.93 -13.02 57.12
CA GLU A 132 9.47 -14.30 57.73
C GLU A 132 9.66 -15.48 56.75
#